data_AF-A0A5M9WJN0-F1
#
_entry.id   AF-A0A5M9WJN0-F1
#
_cell.length_a   1.000
_cell.length_b   1.000
_cell.length_c   1.000
_cell.angle_alpha   90.00
_cell.angle_beta   90.00
_cell.angle_gamma   90.00
#
_symmetry.space_group_name_H-M   'P 1'
#
loop_
_entity.id
_entity.type
_entity.pdbx_description
1 polymer ?
#
loop_
_entity_poly.entity_id
_entity_poly.type
_entity_poly.pdbx_seq_one_letter_code
_entity_poly.pdbx_strand_id
1 'polypeptide(L)'
;MTLIAELGEKRDQSSVEFLIGILTGTQNTLVRNEVAIALRDIGDNRAVYPLIEALSNAQLRRSRGTLLYAMEEMHYEPYIEIIVALIGDASLEVRLQSFLLFEKVAEKLSEQQKQVCKEALLKCKNMHTNELLDESLALLSG
;
A
#
# COMPACT_ATOMS: atom_id res chain seq x y z
N MET A 1 -19.49 -14.73 9.62
CA MET A 1 -19.16 -13.30 9.74
C MET A 1 -18.33 -13.13 11.00
N THR A 2 -17.21 -12.42 10.95
CA THR A 2 -16.33 -12.20 12.12
C THR A 2 -16.57 -10.80 12.68
N LEU A 3 -16.12 -10.57 13.92
CA LEU A 3 -16.13 -9.22 14.51
C LEU A 3 -15.39 -8.20 13.62
N ILE A 4 -14.26 -8.58 13.01
CA ILE A 4 -13.45 -7.68 12.17
C ILE A 4 -14.24 -7.26 10.94
N ALA A 5 -14.86 -8.21 10.25
CA ALA A 5 -15.70 -7.94 9.09
C ALA A 5 -16.91 -7.06 9.45
N GLU A 6 -17.57 -7.33 10.59
CA GLU A 6 -18.70 -6.52 11.05
C GLU A 6 -18.33 -5.06 11.32
N LEU A 7 -17.14 -4.81 11.89
CA LEU A 7 -16.65 -3.45 12.15
C LEU A 7 -16.38 -2.70 10.84
N GLY A 8 -15.79 -3.38 9.85
CA GLY A 8 -15.57 -2.85 8.50
C GLY A 8 -16.88 -2.50 7.79
N GLU A 9 -17.82 -3.44 7.72
CA GLU A 9 -19.13 -3.26 7.07
C GLU A 9 -19.93 -2.10 7.67
N LYS A 10 -19.84 -1.92 9.00
CA LYS A 10 -20.49 -0.80 9.72
C LYS A 10 -19.73 0.51 9.59
N ARG A 11 -18.53 0.50 9.01
CA ARG A 11 -17.61 1.64 8.94
C ARG A 11 -17.35 2.27 10.31
N ASP A 12 -17.15 1.43 11.32
CA ASP A 12 -17.00 1.89 12.70
C ASP A 12 -15.62 2.56 12.93
N GLN A 13 -15.58 3.88 12.75
CA GLN A 13 -14.38 4.70 12.98
C GLN A 13 -13.84 4.62 14.41
N SER A 14 -14.68 4.29 15.40
CA SER A 14 -14.23 4.15 16.79
C SER A 14 -13.38 2.89 17.00
N SER A 15 -13.49 1.92 16.10
CA SER A 15 -12.74 0.66 16.14
C SER A 15 -11.36 0.71 15.48
N VAL A 16 -11.00 1.82 14.83
CA VAL A 16 -9.76 1.95 14.03
C VAL A 16 -8.51 1.65 14.85
N GLU A 17 -8.38 2.20 16.07
CA GLU A 17 -7.22 1.93 16.93
C GLU A 17 -7.13 0.46 17.35
N PHE A 18 -8.28 -0.16 17.60
CA PHE A 18 -8.36 -1.59 17.92
C PHE A 18 -7.89 -2.44 16.74
N LEU A 19 -8.37 -2.13 15.53
CA LEU A 19 -7.98 -2.81 14.30
C LEU A 19 -6.49 -2.62 13.98
N ILE A 20 -5.93 -1.42 14.18
CA ILE A 20 -4.48 -1.15 14.06
C ILE A 20 -3.68 -2.01 15.05
N GLY A 21 -4.15 -2.16 16.29
CA GLY A 21 -3.53 -3.05 17.27
C GLY A 21 -3.48 -4.51 16.80
N ILE A 22 -4.54 -4.99 16.13
CA ILE A 22 -4.56 -6.34 15.55
C ILE A 22 -3.61 -6.43 14.36
N LEU A 23 -3.65 -5.46 13.43
CA LEU A 23 -2.82 -5.40 12.23
C LEU A 23 -1.33 -5.59 12.57
N THR A 24 -0.88 -4.87 13.59
CA THR A 24 0.53 -4.80 14.01
C THR A 24 0.94 -5.96 14.92
N GLY A 25 0.02 -6.53 15.70
CA GLY A 25 0.30 -7.61 16.64
C GLY A 25 0.10 -9.03 16.09
N THR A 26 -0.69 -9.22 15.03
CA THR A 26 -1.05 -10.55 14.55
C THR A 26 0.04 -11.22 13.71
N GLN A 27 0.29 -12.50 13.97
CA GLN A 27 1.13 -13.37 13.13
C GLN A 27 0.31 -14.17 12.10
N ASN A 28 -1.02 -14.08 12.16
CA ASN A 28 -1.90 -14.80 11.25
C ASN A 28 -2.22 -13.94 10.02
N THR A 29 -1.75 -14.39 8.85
CA THR A 29 -1.97 -13.70 7.56
C THR A 29 -3.45 -13.52 7.21
N LEU A 30 -4.31 -14.50 7.52
CA LEU A 30 -5.74 -14.41 7.24
C LEU A 30 -6.40 -13.29 8.07
N VAL A 31 -6.09 -13.25 9.37
CA VAL A 31 -6.56 -12.18 10.27
C VAL A 31 -6.04 -10.83 9.78
N ARG A 32 -4.77 -10.74 9.36
CA ARG A 32 -4.22 -9.49 8.86
C ARG A 32 -4.91 -8.98 7.61
N ASN A 33 -5.19 -9.86 6.64
CA ASN A 33 -5.90 -9.50 5.42
C ASN A 33 -7.32 -9.03 5.73
N GLU A 34 -8.01 -9.71 6.65
CA GLU A 34 -9.34 -9.31 7.09
C GLU A 34 -9.35 -7.94 7.76
N VAL A 35 -8.36 -7.66 8.62
CA VAL A 35 -8.19 -6.32 9.23
C VAL A 35 -7.90 -5.25 8.18
N ALA A 36 -7.04 -5.52 7.20
CA ALA A 36 -6.73 -4.57 6.15
C ALA A 36 -7.98 -4.22 5.31
N ILE A 37 -8.83 -5.21 5.00
CA ILE A 37 -10.11 -5.00 4.33
C ILE A 37 -11.05 -4.17 5.19
N ALA A 38 -11.19 -4.50 6.49
CA ALA A 38 -12.03 -3.72 7.39
C ALA A 38 -11.56 -2.26 7.52
N LEU A 39 -10.25 -2.02 7.62
CA LEU A 39 -9.67 -0.68 7.65
C LEU A 39 -9.95 0.10 6.35
N ARG A 40 -9.88 -0.57 5.19
CA ARG A 40 -10.28 -0.01 3.89
C ARG A 40 -11.75 0.40 3.88
N ASP A 41 -12.63 -0.47 4.33
CA ASP A 41 -14.07 -0.22 4.33
C ASP A 41 -14.44 0.94 5.26
N ILE A 42 -13.72 1.09 6.38
CA ILE A 42 -13.83 2.24 7.28
C ILE A 42 -13.30 3.52 6.63
N GLY A 43 -12.19 3.45 5.89
CA GLY A 43 -11.62 4.59 5.15
C GLY A 43 -10.98 5.67 6.01
N ASP A 44 -10.61 5.36 7.26
CA ASP A 44 -9.99 6.32 8.17
C ASP A 44 -8.47 6.40 7.94
N ASN A 45 -7.98 7.60 7.64
CA ASN A 45 -6.58 7.84 7.30
C ASN A 45 -5.59 7.56 8.43
N ARG A 46 -6.06 7.39 9.68
CA ARG A 46 -5.21 6.90 10.78
C ARG A 46 -4.62 5.52 10.49
N ALA A 47 -5.26 4.74 9.61
CA ALA A 47 -4.79 3.41 9.20
C ALA A 47 -3.61 3.43 8.22
N VAL A 48 -3.37 4.54 7.50
CA VAL A 48 -2.38 4.58 6.41
C VAL A 48 -0.98 4.29 6.90
N TYR A 49 -0.50 5.00 7.92
CA TYR A 49 0.85 4.79 8.43
C TYR A 49 1.08 3.36 8.95
N PRO A 50 0.18 2.77 9.77
CA PRO A 50 0.26 1.36 10.14
C PRO A 50 0.27 0.38 8.97
N LEU A 51 -0.52 0.64 7.91
CA LEU A 51 -0.52 -0.19 6.70
C LEU A 51 0.83 -0.09 5.98
N ILE A 52 1.41 1.11 5.87
CA ILE A 52 2.75 1.35 5.30
C ILE A 52 3.83 0.63 6.10
N GLU A 53 3.82 0.75 7.43
CA GLU A 53 4.78 0.07 8.31
C GLU A 53 4.70 -1.46 8.14
N ALA A 54 3.48 -2.00 7.98
CA ALA A 54 3.27 -3.41 7.75
C ALA A 54 3.85 -3.91 6.41
N LEU A 55 4.00 -3.06 5.39
CA LEU A 55 4.64 -3.44 4.12
C LEU A 55 6.14 -3.76 4.33
N SER A 56 6.83 -2.98 5.17
CA SER A 56 8.27 -3.10 5.41
C SER A 56 8.65 -4.29 6.29
N ASN A 57 7.71 -4.86 7.04
CA ASN A 57 8.00 -5.99 7.93
C ASN A 57 8.13 -7.32 7.14
N ALA A 58 9.32 -7.92 7.22
CA ALA A 58 9.70 -9.12 6.48
C ALA A 58 8.84 -10.37 6.81
N GLN A 59 8.20 -10.40 7.99
CA GLN A 59 7.25 -11.45 8.38
C GLN A 59 5.90 -11.31 7.64
N LEU A 60 5.62 -10.14 7.07
CA LEU A 60 4.34 -9.77 6.47
C LEU A 60 4.36 -9.80 4.93
N ARG A 61 5.42 -10.37 4.34
CA ARG A 61 5.60 -10.48 2.88
C ARG A 61 4.40 -11.09 2.15
N ARG A 62 3.67 -12.03 2.77
CA ARG A 62 2.52 -12.73 2.17
C ARG A 62 1.21 -11.91 2.13
N SER A 63 1.14 -10.77 2.80
CA SER A 63 -0.06 -9.91 2.86
C SER A 63 0.11 -8.57 2.15
N ARG A 64 1.26 -8.30 1.53
CA ARG A 64 1.60 -6.98 0.98
C ARG A 64 0.60 -6.47 -0.08
N GLY A 65 0.10 -7.36 -0.95
CA GLY A 65 -0.90 -6.98 -1.96
C GLY A 65 -2.20 -6.46 -1.35
N THR A 66 -2.74 -7.17 -0.35
CA THR A 66 -3.94 -6.74 0.39
C THR A 66 -3.72 -5.44 1.17
N LEU A 67 -2.53 -5.25 1.76
CA LEU A 67 -2.20 -4.01 2.46
C LEU A 67 -2.16 -2.81 1.51
N LEU A 68 -1.61 -2.98 0.31
CA LEU A 68 -1.62 -1.96 -0.75
C LEU A 68 -3.06 -1.65 -1.20
N TYR A 69 -3.83 -2.70 -1.51
CA TYR A 69 -5.24 -2.56 -1.89
C TYR A 69 -6.08 -1.83 -0.83
N ALA A 70 -5.78 -2.04 0.45
CA ALA A 70 -6.47 -1.38 1.56
C ALA A 70 -6.30 0.15 1.58
N MET A 71 -5.23 0.66 0.98
CA MET A 71 -4.95 2.10 0.95
C MET A 71 -5.59 2.83 -0.24
N GLU A 72 -6.22 2.13 -1.18
CA GLU A 72 -6.64 2.67 -2.49
C GLU A 72 -7.42 4.00 -2.44
N GLU A 73 -8.24 4.19 -1.41
CA GLU A 73 -9.11 5.37 -1.21
C GLU A 73 -8.70 6.20 0.03
N MET A 74 -7.46 6.03 0.49
CA MET A 74 -6.88 6.76 1.63
C MET A 74 -5.78 7.73 1.19
N HIS A 75 -5.34 8.60 2.11
CA HIS A 75 -4.28 9.57 1.88
C HIS A 75 -2.87 8.97 2.06
N TYR A 76 -2.46 8.11 1.13
CA TYR A 76 -1.13 7.48 1.11
C TYR A 76 -0.08 8.25 0.31
N GLU A 77 -0.44 9.36 -0.32
CA GLU A 77 0.45 10.20 -1.13
C GLU A 77 1.73 10.64 -0.38
N PRO A 78 1.69 10.91 0.95
CA PRO A 78 2.90 11.21 1.71
C PRO A 78 3.92 10.06 1.80
N TYR A 79 3.54 8.84 1.42
CA TYR A 79 4.37 7.62 1.49
C TYR A 79 4.63 7.02 0.10
N ILE A 80 4.41 7.80 -0.96
CA ILE A 80 4.41 7.30 -2.33
C ILE A 80 5.77 6.71 -2.75
N GLU A 81 6.87 7.21 -2.21
CA GLU A 81 8.22 6.69 -2.45
C GLU A 81 8.40 5.24 -1.96
N ILE A 82 7.72 4.87 -0.87
CA ILE A 82 7.72 3.50 -0.34
C ILE A 82 6.93 2.58 -1.28
N ILE A 83 5.75 3.05 -1.71
CA ILE A 83 4.85 2.30 -2.61
C ILE A 83 5.53 2.08 -3.97
N VAL A 84 6.13 3.12 -4.55
CA VAL A 84 6.81 3.04 -5.85
C VAL A 84 7.96 2.02 -5.86
N ALA A 85 8.71 1.91 -4.76
CA ALA A 85 9.77 0.90 -4.64
C ALA A 85 9.22 -0.54 -4.77
N LEU A 86 7.97 -0.78 -4.39
CA LEU A 86 7.31 -2.09 -4.46
C LEU A 86 6.82 -2.47 -5.87
N ILE A 87 6.89 -1.57 -6.85
CA ILE A 87 6.70 -1.90 -8.28
C ILE A 87 7.81 -2.83 -8.79
N GLY A 88 8.96 -2.85 -8.10
CA GLY A 88 10.04 -3.82 -8.33
C GLY A 88 9.89 -5.15 -7.59
N ASP A 89 8.82 -5.38 -6.81
CA ASP A 89 8.68 -6.58 -5.97
C ASP A 89 8.54 -7.87 -6.81
N ALA A 90 9.00 -9.00 -6.26
CA ALA A 90 8.94 -10.30 -6.92
C ALA A 90 7.49 -10.79 -7.15
N SER A 91 6.56 -10.40 -6.27
CA SER A 91 5.13 -10.76 -6.38
C SER A 91 4.42 -9.89 -7.42
N LEU A 92 3.79 -10.53 -8.42
CA LEU A 92 2.99 -9.82 -9.43
C LEU A 92 1.86 -8.99 -8.81
N GLU A 93 1.18 -9.54 -7.79
CA GLU A 93 0.12 -8.83 -7.08
C GLU A 93 0.65 -7.55 -6.43
N VAL A 94 1.81 -7.62 -5.77
CA VAL A 94 2.43 -6.45 -5.11
C VAL A 94 2.80 -5.39 -6.13
N ARG A 95 3.39 -5.79 -7.27
CA ARG A 95 3.76 -4.84 -8.32
C ARG A 95 2.54 -4.12 -8.89
N LEU A 96 1.50 -4.88 -9.25
CA LEU A 96 0.27 -4.32 -9.84
C LEU A 96 -0.43 -3.37 -8.87
N GLN A 97 -0.63 -3.78 -7.61
CA GLN A 97 -1.27 -2.92 -6.63
C GLN A 97 -0.46 -1.66 -6.35
N SER A 98 0.87 -1.77 -6.27
CA SER A 98 1.75 -0.60 -6.09
C SER A 98 1.68 0.36 -7.29
N PHE A 99 1.65 -0.19 -8.50
CA PHE A 99 1.50 0.59 -9.72
C PHE A 99 0.16 1.32 -9.76
N LEU A 100 -0.96 0.66 -9.47
CA LEU A 100 -2.29 1.26 -9.47
C LEU A 100 -2.40 2.43 -8.47
N LEU A 101 -1.85 2.27 -7.27
CA LEU A 101 -1.77 3.37 -6.30
C LEU A 101 -0.93 4.53 -6.84
N PHE A 102 0.22 4.23 -7.45
CA PHE A 102 1.09 5.24 -8.03
C PHE A 102 0.45 5.99 -9.19
N GLU A 103 -0.18 5.28 -10.12
CA GLU A 103 -0.88 5.83 -11.28
C GLU A 103 -1.95 6.85 -10.85
N LYS A 104 -2.75 6.54 -9.82
CA LYS A 104 -3.80 7.43 -9.30
C LYS A 104 -3.29 8.80 -8.81
N VAL A 105 -2.03 8.88 -8.40
CA VAL A 105 -1.46 10.07 -7.75
C VAL A 105 -0.35 10.73 -8.56
N ALA A 106 0.18 10.06 -9.59
CA ALA A 106 1.34 10.48 -10.37
C ALA A 106 1.24 11.92 -10.91
N GLU A 107 0.08 12.30 -11.46
CA GLU A 107 -0.16 13.65 -12.01
C GLU A 107 -0.18 14.75 -10.94
N LYS A 108 -0.46 14.39 -9.68
CA LYS A 108 -0.60 15.33 -8.56
C LYS A 108 0.68 15.48 -7.74
N LEU A 109 1.70 14.67 -8.02
CA LEU A 109 2.97 14.70 -7.29
C LEU A 109 3.71 16.01 -7.56
N SER A 110 4.31 16.56 -6.51
CA SER A 110 5.27 17.67 -6.64
C SER A 110 6.50 17.24 -7.44
N GLU A 111 7.21 18.19 -8.06
CA GLU A 111 8.48 17.93 -8.76
C GLU A 111 9.50 17.21 -7.87
N GLN A 112 9.53 17.54 -6.58
CA GLN A 112 10.39 16.85 -5.62
C GLN A 112 9.98 15.37 -5.45
N GLN A 113 8.69 15.08 -5.30
CA GLN A 113 8.19 13.70 -5.20
C GLN A 113 8.43 12.94 -6.50
N LYS A 114 8.16 13.56 -7.67
CA LYS A 114 8.44 12.95 -8.98
C LYS A 114 9.91 12.55 -9.10
N GLN A 115 10.83 13.43 -8.71
CA GLN A 115 12.27 13.14 -8.75
C GLN A 115 12.65 11.97 -7.83
N VAL A 116 12.15 11.93 -6.60
CA VAL A 116 12.40 10.82 -5.65
C VAL A 116 11.83 9.50 -6.18
N CYS A 117 10.60 9.49 -6.69
CA CYS A 117 9.98 8.32 -7.29
C CYS A 117 10.78 7.81 -8.51
N LYS A 118 11.26 8.73 -9.36
CA LYS A 118 12.09 8.40 -10.53
C LYS A 118 13.39 7.71 -10.13
N GLU A 119 14.08 8.23 -9.12
CA GLU A 119 15.30 7.62 -8.58
C GLU A 119 15.04 6.22 -8.02
N ALA A 120 13.92 6.04 -7.29
CA ALA A 120 13.52 4.74 -6.76
C ALA A 120 13.24 3.72 -7.89
N LEU A 121 12.49 4.11 -8.92
CA LEU A 121 12.17 3.28 -10.08
C LEU A 121 13.42 2.86 -10.85
N LEU A 122 14.35 3.79 -11.11
CA LEU A 122 15.61 3.50 -11.80
C LEU A 122 16.47 2.53 -10.98
N LYS A 123 16.52 2.69 -9.66
CA LYS A 123 17.20 1.75 -8.76
C LYS A 123 16.56 0.36 -8.85
N CYS A 124 15.23 0.26 -8.81
CA CYS A 124 14.53 -1.01 -8.95
C CYS A 124 14.78 -1.66 -10.32
N LYS A 125 14.77 -0.89 -11.42
CA LYS A 125 15.03 -1.37 -12.79
C LYS A 125 16.41 -1.98 -12.97
N ASN A 126 17.42 -1.51 -12.22
CA ASN A 126 18.76 -2.11 -12.24
C ASN A 126 18.82 -3.49 -11.58
N MET A 127 17.85 -3.83 -10.71
CA MET A 127 17.80 -5.11 -9.98
C MET A 127 16.79 -6.08 -10.59
N HIS A 128 15.69 -5.57 -11.12
CA HIS A 128 14.55 -6.33 -11.61
C HIS A 128 13.98 -5.62 -12.85
N THR A 129 13.81 -6.33 -13.96
CA THR A 129 13.16 -5.78 -15.16
C THR A 129 11.72 -6.25 -15.21
N ASN A 130 10.76 -5.33 -15.21
CA ASN A 130 9.36 -5.60 -15.49
C ASN A 130 8.71 -4.40 -16.19
N GLU A 131 7.64 -4.65 -16.95
CA GLU A 131 6.96 -3.66 -17.79
C GLU A 131 6.42 -2.44 -17.02
N LEU A 132 5.95 -2.67 -15.78
CA LEU A 132 5.37 -1.61 -14.94
C LEU A 132 6.39 -0.57 -14.51
N LEU A 133 7.69 -0.91 -14.45
CA LEU A 133 8.74 0.06 -14.15
C LEU A 133 8.91 1.08 -15.29
N ASP A 134 8.82 0.64 -16.54
CA ASP A 134 8.92 1.52 -17.70
C ASP A 134 7.68 2.41 -17.83
N GLU A 135 6.50 1.83 -17.61
CA GLU A 135 5.24 2.57 -17.57
C GLU A 135 5.24 3.63 -16.45
N SER A 136 5.71 3.27 -15.26
CA SER A 136 5.83 4.20 -14.14
C SER A 136 6.77 5.37 -14.43
N LEU A 137 7.89 5.12 -15.11
CA LEU A 137 8.82 6.17 -15.51
C LEU A 137 8.22 7.11 -16.57
N ALA A 138 7.38 6.58 -17.46
CA ALA A 138 6.66 7.38 -18.45
C ALA A 138 5.68 8.35 -17.77
N LEU A 139 4.95 7.90 -16.75
CA LEU A 139 4.03 8.74 -15.97
C LEU A 139 4.71 9.93 -15.27
N LEU A 140 5.99 9.80 -14.91
CA LEU A 140 6.78 10.89 -14.30
C LEU A 140 7.34 11.89 -15.31
N SER A 141 7.25 11.58 -16.60
CA SER A 141 7.81 12.40 -17.68
C SER A 141 6.79 13.35 -18.32
N GLY A 142 5.51 13.24 -17.94
CA GLY A 142 4.43 14.17 -18.28
C GLY A 142 4.27 15.28 -17.25
#